data_AF-A0A174ERP1-F1
#
_entry.id   AF-A0A174ERP1-F1
#
_cell.length_a   1.000
_cell.length_b   1.000
_cell.length_c   1.000
_cell.angle_alpha   90.00
_cell.angle_beta   90.00
_cell.angle_gamma   90.00
#
_symmetry.space_group_name_H-M   'P 1'
#
loop_
_entity.id
_entity.type
_entity.pdbx_description
1 polymer ?
#
loop_
_entity_poly.entity_id
_entity_poly.type
_entity_poly.pdbx_seq_one_letter_code
_entity_poly.pdbx_strand_id
1 'polypeptide(L)' 'MGKVLSKGVVRRRKTSMTDYRLEQVADYLCTIELALVKYEAKEDGETYNKFFGGIGSFKRNWFKQARSKRI' A
#
# COMPACT_ATOMS: atom_id res chain seq x y z
N MET A 1 -2.81 6.85 -33.66
CA MET A 1 -1.81 5.76 -33.63
C MET A 1 -0.90 5.94 -32.42
N GLY A 2 -0.98 5.05 -31.42
CA GLY A 2 -0.14 5.12 -30.22
C GLY A 2 1.25 4.57 -30.52
N LYS A 3 2.29 5.41 -30.40
CA LYS A 3 3.68 4.97 -30.53
C LYS A 3 4.03 4.04 -29.36
N VAL A 4 4.53 2.85 -29.66
CA VAL A 4 5.04 1.89 -28.67
C VAL A 4 6.43 2.32 -28.21
N LEU A 5 6.62 2.44 -26.89
CA LEU A 5 7.91 2.75 -26.28
C LEU A 5 8.76 1.48 -26.18
N SER A 6 10.09 1.61 -26.33
CA SER A 6 11.00 0.47 -26.22
C SER A 6 11.03 -0.09 -24.79
N LYS A 7 11.35 -1.38 -24.64
CA LYS A 7 11.19 -2.17 -23.39
C LYS A 7 11.93 -1.62 -22.15
N GLY A 8 12.86 -0.67 -22.31
CA GLY A 8 13.62 -0.04 -21.22
C GLY A 8 13.33 1.45 -20.99
N VAL A 9 12.32 2.02 -21.66
CA VAL A 9 12.04 3.45 -21.53
C VAL A 9 11.39 3.75 -20.18
N VAL A 10 12.10 4.53 -19.36
CA VAL A 10 11.55 5.15 -18.15
C VAL A 10 10.44 6.12 -18.57
N ARG A 11 9.20 5.72 -18.35
CA ARG A 11 8.03 6.55 -18.63
C ARG A 11 7.90 7.62 -17.54
N ARG A 12 8.38 8.83 -17.82
CA ARG A 12 8.14 9.98 -16.95
C ARG A 12 6.69 10.44 -17.08
N ARG A 13 5.88 10.19 -16.06
CA ARG A 13 4.58 10.87 -15.91
C ARG A 13 4.84 12.31 -15.47
N LYS A 14 4.20 13.29 -16.12
CA LYS A 14 4.05 14.63 -15.55
C LYS A 14 3.10 14.47 -14.36
N THR A 15 3.65 14.25 -13.19
CA THR A 15 2.93 14.19 -11.92
C THR A 15 3.44 15.34 -11.07
N SER A 16 2.54 16.08 -10.41
CA SER A 16 3.00 17.04 -9.41
C SER A 16 3.50 16.28 -8.18
N MET A 17 4.31 16.92 -7.34
CA MET A 17 4.72 16.31 -6.06
C MET A 17 3.56 16.04 -5.12
N THR A 18 2.45 16.76 -5.29
CA THR A 18 1.20 16.52 -4.56
C THR A 18 0.55 15.23 -5.03
N ASP A 19 0.43 15.02 -6.34
CA ASP A 19 -0.20 13.84 -6.93
C ASP A 19 0.58 12.56 -6.57
N TYR A 20 1.91 12.61 -6.63
CA TYR A 20 2.74 11.47 -6.22
C TYR A 20 2.55 11.11 -4.75
N ARG A 21 2.45 12.09 -3.85
CA ARG A 21 2.18 11.84 -2.43
C ARG A 21 0.79 11.26 -2.21
N LEU A 22 -0.20 11.73 -2.96
CA LEU A 22 -1.55 11.16 -2.91
C LEU A 22 -1.57 9.71 -3.38
N GLU A 23 -0.87 9.38 -4.47
CA GLU A 23 -0.68 8.00 -4.94
C GLU A 23 -0.03 7.15 -3.83
N GLN A 24 1.03 7.62 -3.17
CA GLN A 24 1.67 6.91 -2.07
C GLN A 24 0.75 6.68 -0.87
N VAL A 25 -0.08 7.68 -0.51
CA VAL A 25 -1.07 7.54 0.57
C VAL A 25 -2.13 6.50 0.20
N ALA A 26 -2.60 6.50 -1.04
CA ALA A 26 -3.55 5.51 -1.54
C ALA A 26 -2.96 4.09 -1.49
N ASP A 27 -1.72 3.91 -1.98
CA ASP A 27 -1.01 2.63 -1.95
C ASP A 27 -0.80 2.13 -0.53
N TYR A 28 -0.45 3.03 0.40
CA TYR A 28 -0.31 2.69 1.82
C TYR A 28 -1.62 2.19 2.41
N LEU A 29 -2.73 2.92 2.23
CA LEU A 29 -4.05 2.52 2.75
C LEU A 29 -4.49 1.18 2.17
N CYS A 30 -4.33 0.99 0.86
CA CYS A 30 -4.64 -0.27 0.17
C CYS A 30 -3.79 -1.43 0.72
N THR A 31 -2.51 -1.18 1.01
CA THR A 31 -1.62 -2.19 1.60
C THR A 31 -2.08 -2.61 3.00
N ILE A 32 -2.53 -1.67 3.82
CA ILE A 32 -3.06 -1.97 5.16
C ILE A 32 -4.36 -2.80 5.06
N GLU A 33 -5.26 -2.47 4.12
CA GLU A 33 -6.48 -3.25 3.91
C GLU A 33 -6.16 -4.67 3.43
N LEU A 34 -5.23 -4.82 2.48
CA LEU A 34 -4.77 -6.12 2.01
C LEU A 34 -4.11 -6.93 3.13
N ALA A 35 -3.31 -6.29 3.99
CA ALA A 35 -2.70 -6.93 5.14
C ALA A 35 -3.77 -7.51 6.08
N LEU A 36 -4.85 -6.76 6.34
CA LEU A 36 -5.96 -7.24 7.17
C LEU A 36 -6.58 -8.51 6.60
N VAL A 37 -6.88 -8.53 5.29
CA VAL A 37 -7.46 -9.70 4.62
C VAL A 37 -6.53 -10.92 4.76
N LYS A 38 -5.22 -10.73 4.58
CA LYS A 38 -4.24 -11.81 4.73
C LYS A 38 -4.15 -12.33 6.16
N TYR A 39 -4.14 -11.45 7.15
CA TYR A 39 -4.17 -11.84 8.56
C TYR A 39 -5.45 -12.61 8.93
N GLU A 40 -6.60 -12.25 8.35
CA GLU A 40 -7.86 -12.95 8.58
C GLU A 40 -7.90 -14.33 7.90
N ALA A 41 -7.29 -14.44 6.72
CA ALA A 41 -7.11 -15.70 6.01
C ALA A 41 -6.01 -16.60 6.60
N LYS A 42 -5.23 -16.12 7.60
CA LYS A 42 -3.98 -16.75 8.09
C LYS A 42 -2.96 -17.02 6.98
N GLU A 43 -3.02 -16.22 5.93
CA GLU A 43 -2.06 -16.17 4.82
C GLU A 43 -1.03 -15.05 5.05
N ASP A 44 -0.95 -14.52 6.27
CA ASP A 44 0.10 -13.62 6.68
C ASP A 44 1.44 -14.35 6.69
N GLY A 45 2.14 -14.25 5.57
CA GLY A 45 3.52 -14.74 5.46
C GLY A 45 4.43 -14.09 6.49
N GLU A 46 5.59 -14.69 6.72
CA GLU A 46 6.60 -14.24 7.69
C GLU A 46 6.96 -12.75 7.53
N THR A 47 6.88 -12.22 6.30
CA THR A 47 7.09 -10.80 5.98
C THR A 47 6.11 -9.85 6.67
N TYR A 48 4.81 -10.18 6.71
CA TYR A 48 3.82 -9.33 7.35
C TYR A 48 4.04 -9.30 8.86
N ASN A 49 4.31 -10.46 9.46
CA ASN A 49 4.62 -10.56 10.88
C ASN A 49 5.92 -9.83 11.26
N LYS A 50 6.95 -9.84 10.41
CA LYS A 50 8.18 -9.06 10.62
C LYS A 50 7.93 -7.55 10.56
N PHE A 51 7.08 -7.10 9.63
CA PHE A 51 6.87 -5.68 9.40
C PHE A 51 5.82 -5.06 10.35
N PHE A 52 4.65 -5.69 10.46
CA PHE A 52 3.51 -5.17 11.22
C PHE A 52 3.40 -5.77 12.63
N GLY A 53 4.17 -6.81 12.93
CA GLY A 53 4.00 -7.64 14.12
C GLY A 53 2.83 -8.61 13.98
N GLY A 54 2.45 -9.26 15.07
CA GLY A 54 1.27 -10.12 15.09
C GLY A 54 -0.04 -9.34 14.88
N ILE A 55 -1.12 -10.05 14.55
CA ILE A 55 -2.44 -9.48 14.23
C ILE A 55 -2.97 -8.46 15.25
N GLY A 56 -2.70 -8.66 16.55
CA GLY A 56 -3.09 -7.73 17.61
C GLY A 56 -2.36 -6.39 17.54
N SER A 57 -1.04 -6.43 17.35
CA SER A 57 -0.20 -5.23 17.15
C SER A 57 -0.55 -4.52 15.84
N PHE A 58 -0.79 -5.29 14.77
CA PHE A 58 -1.27 -4.80 13.49
C PHE A 58 -2.58 -4.00 13.64
N LYS A 59 -3.61 -4.61 14.24
CA LYS A 59 -4.93 -3.97 14.38
C LYS A 59 -4.89 -2.70 15.24
N ARG A 60 -4.15 -2.71 16.35
CA ARG A 60 -4.09 -1.59 17.30
C ARG A 60 -3.28 -0.40 16.78
N ASN A 61 -2.15 -0.67 16.13
CA ASN A 61 -1.21 0.38 15.75
C ASN A 61 -1.39 0.83 14.30
N TRP A 62 -1.60 -0.10 13.37
CA TRP A 62 -1.58 0.22 11.93
C TRP A 62 -2.98 0.42 11.38
N PHE A 63 -3.85 -0.58 11.57
CA PHE A 63 -5.22 -0.52 11.05
C PHE A 63 -6.04 0.60 11.69
N LYS A 64 -5.93 0.80 13.01
CA LYS A 64 -6.59 1.92 13.71
C LYS A 64 -6.19 3.27 13.11
N GLN A 65 -4.91 3.49 12.84
CA GLN A 65 -4.41 4.75 12.28
C GLN A 65 -4.91 4.97 10.85
N ALA A 66 -4.87 3.92 10.01
CA ALA A 66 -5.39 3.97 8.65
C ALA A 66 -6.89 4.30 8.64
N ARG A 67 -7.67 3.66 9.51
CA ARG A 67 -9.12 3.90 9.62
C ARG A 67 -9.45 5.31 10.05
N SER A 68 -8.70 5.89 11.00
CA SER A 68 -8.91 7.28 11.42
C SER A 68 -8.62 8.31 10.33
N LYS A 69 -7.90 7.92 9.27
CA LYS A 69 -7.57 8.77 8.13
C LYS A 69 -8.45 8.49 6.90
N ARG A 70 -9.44 7.61 7.01
CA ARG A 70 -10.52 7.54 6.02
C ARG A 70 -11.31 8.84 6.12
N ILE A 71 -11.09 9.71 5.14
CA ILE A 71 -11.88 10.91 4.89
C ILE A 71 -13.24 10.49 4.35
#